data_AF-A0A292Q3Y6-F1
#
_entry.id   AF-A0A292Q3Y6-F1
#
_cell.length_a   1.000
_cell.length_b   1.000
_cell.length_c   1.000
_cell.angle_alpha   90.00
_cell.angle_beta   90.00
_cell.angle_gamma   90.00
#
_symmetry.space_group_name_H-M   'P 1'
#
loop_
_entity.id
_entity.type
_entity.pdbx_description
1 polymer ?
#
loop_
_entity_poly.entity_id
_entity_poly.type
_entity_poly.pdbx_seq_one_letter_code
_entity_poly.pdbx_strand_id
1 'polypeptide(L)' 'MHRCVLEQCEKILGPDHPNTLISTSGLALVLGDQGKYNESERIHRRVLEGYEKILGPEHPCTL' A
#
# COMPACT_ATOMS: atom_id res chain seq x y z
N MET A 1 -12.91 -10.73 0.96
CA MET A 1 -12.01 -11.35 -0.04
C MET A 1 -10.63 -10.67 -0.12
N HIS A 2 -10.50 -9.34 -0.09
CA HIS A 2 -9.18 -8.65 -0.16
C HIS A 2 -8.21 -8.91 1.01
N ARG A 3 -8.73 -9.17 2.23
CA ARG A 3 -7.90 -9.35 3.44
C ARG A 3 -6.99 -10.59 3.41
N CYS A 4 -7.48 -11.69 2.82
CA CYS A 4 -6.75 -12.96 2.77
C CYS A 4 -5.57 -12.91 1.79
N VAL A 5 -5.75 -12.18 0.68
CA VAL A 5 -4.68 -11.92 -0.30
C VAL A 5 -3.59 -11.04 0.32
N LEU A 6 -3.96 -10.04 1.13
CA LEU A 6 -3.02 -9.13 1.76
C LEU A 6 -2.08 -9.84 2.76
N GLU A 7 -2.65 -10.68 3.62
CA GLU A 7 -1.86 -11.51 4.57
C GLU A 7 -0.94 -12.50 3.85
N GLN A 8 -1.41 -13.11 2.76
CA GLN A 8 -0.61 -14.06 1.99
C GLN A 8 0.50 -13.37 1.18
N CYS A 9 0.23 -12.17 0.64
CA CYS A 9 1.22 -11.36 -0.06
C CYS A 9 2.27 -10.78 0.91
N GLU A 10 1.91 -10.27 2.09
CA GLU A 10 2.88 -9.82 3.09
C GLU A 10 3.84 -10.96 3.51
N LYS A 11 3.33 -12.18 3.64
CA LYS A 11 4.09 -13.33 4.11
C LYS A 11 5.00 -13.96 3.06
N ILE A 12 4.62 -13.89 1.78
CA ILE A 12 5.36 -14.52 0.67
C ILE A 12 6.28 -13.51 -0.04
N LEU A 13 5.81 -12.27 -0.22
CA LEU A 13 6.49 -11.27 -1.04
C LEU A 13 7.14 -10.16 -0.21
N GLY A 14 6.75 -10.01 1.05
CA GLY A 14 7.18 -8.95 1.95
C GLY A 14 6.25 -7.73 1.91
N PRO A 15 6.35 -6.86 2.94
CA PRO A 15 5.53 -5.64 3.04
C PRO A 15 5.86 -4.62 1.95
N ASP A 16 7.10 -4.64 1.46
CA ASP A 16 7.63 -3.76 0.42
C ASP A 16 7.54 -4.42 -0.96
N HIS A 17 6.50 -5.21 -1.27
CA HIS A 17 6.32 -5.74 -2.62
C HIS A 17 5.24 -4.96 -3.37
N PRO A 18 5.42 -4.63 -4.67
CA PRO A 18 4.44 -3.83 -5.44
C PRO A 18 3.01 -4.34 -5.31
N ASN A 19 2.78 -5.66 -5.43
CA ASN A 19 1.44 -6.25 -5.28
C ASN A 19 0.85 -6.11 -3.87
N THR A 20 1.69 -6.16 -2.83
CA THR A 20 1.26 -5.93 -1.45
C THR A 20 0.89 -4.45 -1.28
N LEU A 21 1.69 -3.53 -1.82
CA LEU A 21 1.44 -2.09 -1.79
C LEU A 21 0.15 -1.70 -2.54
N ILE A 22 -0.11 -2.27 -3.72
CA ILE A 22 -1.36 -2.08 -4.47
C ILE A 22 -2.56 -2.53 -3.64
N SER A 23 -2.47 -3.71 -3.03
CA SER A 23 -3.55 -4.26 -2.21
C SER A 23 -3.80 -3.38 -0.97
N THR A 24 -2.75 -2.84 -0.37
CA THR A 24 -2.82 -1.97 0.82
C THR A 24 -3.35 -0.57 0.45
N SER A 25 -3.00 -0.05 -0.73
CA SER A 25 -3.58 1.17 -1.30
C SER A 25 -5.09 1.03 -1.51
N GLY A 26 -5.55 -0.12 -2.03
CA GLY A 26 -6.98 -0.41 -2.14
C GLY A 26 -7.71 -0.39 -0.79
N LEU A 27 -7.06 -0.83 0.29
CA LEU A 27 -7.61 -0.73 1.64
C LEU A 27 -7.71 0.73 2.11
N ALA A 28 -6.72 1.57 1.81
CA ALA A 28 -6.73 2.99 2.15
C ALA A 28 -7.88 3.74 1.45
N LEU A 29 -8.15 3.43 0.18
CA LEU A 29 -9.28 4.00 -0.56
C LEU A 29 -10.62 3.62 0.09
N VAL A 30 -10.81 2.35 0.42
CA VAL A 30 -12.01 1.86 1.10
C VAL A 30 -12.20 2.52 2.47
N LEU A 31 -11.11 2.80 3.20
CA LEU A 31 -11.16 3.52 4.47
C LEU A 31 -11.51 5.01 4.27
N GLY A 32 -11.03 5.64 3.20
CA GLY A 32 -11.43 6.99 2.81
C GLY A 32 -12.93 7.08 2.53
N ASP A 33 -13.48 6.13 1.77
CA ASP A 33 -14.92 6.04 1.48
C ASP A 33 -15.76 5.80 2.74
N GLN A 34 -15.19 5.16 3.77
CA GLN A 34 -15.82 5.01 5.09
C GLN A 34 -15.70 6.25 5.99
N GLY A 35 -15.11 7.35 5.50
CA GLY A 35 -14.86 8.58 6.25
C GLY A 35 -13.67 8.49 7.22
N LYS A 36 -12.87 7.43 7.15
CA LYS A 36 -11.70 7.20 8.01
C LYS A 36 -10.42 7.74 7.38
N TYR A 37 -10.43 9.05 7.11
CA TYR A 37 -9.34 9.73 6.42
C TYR A 37 -7.98 9.61 7.13
N ASN A 38 -7.95 9.65 8.47
CA ASN A 38 -6.71 9.49 9.23
C ASN A 38 -6.06 8.11 9.08
N GLU A 39 -6.87 7.03 9.01
CA GLU A 39 -6.35 5.68 8.79
C GLU A 39 -5.91 5.50 7.32
N SER A 40 -6.70 6.05 6.39
CA SER A 40 -6.38 6.07 4.97
C SER A 40 -5.03 6.76 4.69
N GLU A 41 -4.82 7.95 5.26
CA GLU A 41 -3.58 8.72 5.09
C GLU A 41 -2.36 7.97 5.65
N ARG A 42 -2.47 7.37 6.84
CA ARG A 42 -1.39 6.56 7.42
C ARG A 42 -1.00 5.40 6.52
N ILE A 43 -1.99 4.73 5.93
CA ILE A 43 -1.73 3.60 5.04
C ILE A 43 -1.11 4.08 3.73
N HIS A 44 -1.63 5.16 3.13
CA HIS A 44 -1.04 5.74 1.92
C HIS A 44 0.41 6.19 2.14
N ARG A 45 0.73 6.77 3.29
CA ARG A 45 2.11 7.16 3.62
C ARG A 45 3.05 5.95 3.67
N ARG A 46 2.63 4.88 4.34
CA ARG A 46 3.39 3.62 4.39
C ARG A 46 3.56 3.00 3.00
N VAL A 47 2.54 3.11 2.15
CA VAL A 47 2.61 2.63 0.77
C VAL A 47 3.60 3.43 -0.06
N LEU A 48 3.61 4.76 0.09
CA LEU A 48 4.56 5.67 -0.55
C LEU A 48 6.00 5.35 -0.15
N GLU A 49 6.28 5.19 1.15
CA GLU A 49 7.62 4.83 1.65
C GLU A 49 8.08 3.47 1.07
N GLY A 50 7.17 2.50 0.96
CA GLY A 50 7.45 1.22 0.32
C GLY A 50 7.79 1.38 -1.16
N TYR A 51 7.03 2.20 -1.90
CA TYR A 51 7.30 2.47 -3.31
C TYR A 51 8.62 3.21 -3.52
N GLU A 52 8.96 4.21 -2.71
CA GLU A 52 10.26 4.90 -2.75
C GLU A 52 11.43 3.93 -2.56
N LYS A 53 11.26 2.94 -1.67
CA LYS A 53 12.30 1.95 -1.37
C LYS A 53 12.48 0.89 -2.46
N ILE A 54 11.40 0.52 -3.15
CA ILE A 54 11.40 -0.49 -4.23
C ILE A 54 11.86 0.12 -5.55
N LEU A 55 11.27 1.25 -5.92
CA LEU A 55 11.43 1.85 -7.24
C LEU A 55 12.59 2.85 -7.27
N GLY A 56 13.04 3.34 -6.11
CA GLY A 56 13.98 4.43 -5.99
C GLY A 56 13.34 5.80 -6.28
N PRO A 57 14.01 6.90 -5.89
CA PRO A 57 13.51 8.27 -6.07
C PRO A 57 13.42 8.70 -7.55
N GLU A 58 13.94 7.91 -8.50
CA GLU A 58 13.99 8.22 -9.93
C GLU A 58 12.87 7.58 -10.75
N HIS A 59 11.96 6.80 -10.15
CA HIS A 59 10.92 6.13 -10.92
C HIS A 59 9.75 7.08 -11.25
N PRO A 60 9.22 7.07 -12.49
CA PRO A 60 8.11 7.94 -12.91
C PRO A 60 6.76 7.69 -12.20
N CYS A 61 6.70 6.76 -11.24
CA CYS A 61 5.54 6.58 -10.36
C CYS A 61 5.69 7.28 -8.99
N THR A 62 6.88 7.84 -8.72
CA THR A 62 7.25 8.54 -7.47
C THR A 62 7.42 10.07 -7.66
N LEU A 63 7.29 10.58 -8.89
CA LEU A 63 7.33 12.00 -9.31
C LEU A 63 5.94 12.50 -9.68
#